data_AF-A0A1M6YQJ7-F1
#
_entry.id   AF-A0A1M6YQJ7-F1
#
_cell.length_a   1.000
_cell.length_b   1.000
_cell.length_c   1.000
_cell.angle_alpha   90.00
_cell.angle_beta   90.00
_cell.angle_gamma   90.00
#
_symmetry.space_group_name_H-M   'P 1'
#
loop_
_entity.id
_entity.type
_entity.pdbx_description
1 polymer ?
#
loop_
_entity_poly.entity_id
_entity_poly.type
_entity_poly.pdbx_seq_one_letter_code
_entity_poly.pdbx_strand_id
1 'polypeptide(L)'
;MNNNKHTLNNSLNISAKLTSFALCITLIACGSDGGTTAEDNSTESSSTETSIVINTFEDLPNCNSKREGNLAYIKDDKIAYVCEDGSWHKDVSNNTSGNSGDNGANESSDADATDTGSAINDSELNGKFVDITSASSIEIIQYIEANPTSPPASSSSNERVDPSEEEARRVLVIANYGDCTESKDGKGASIFLEDESAIYYICKNKHWEVTDQMTAAIGECNEDTQGSLGAIYDNAYRPTYYICNQENWEYVPRIIVEHGICNESKKDSVVHFSSPYMMQYHEYYICSNGEWEETTEFVLKNGKCTQDKENQVVSYSDYTTLYMEQSYICRSGEWIDKEEWLHSACNESNENPQSIEKNTYICNSGTWTLIGEDCNSDLQGIVEEVFNESTSNFSYYICKDNKWAQASILEAEYGLCDENKEGEIAISDQSNTIYYICHNKEWEEIEICDDSKENEIFSSKEYVLICQNGSWIDAGEKSQVILEYGICDTDNNGIFASVTTNANECSIIDYPNINECLIIENYVCKNGEWQEATQVEVKYGLCDSEKEYKVVCVNEISQETLTLTHEYYMCTHNETWEVADTKYITSDIECPSEK
;
A
#
# COMPACT_ATOMS: atom_id res chain seq x y z
N MET A 1 43.76 -4.32 -41.46
CA MET A 1 44.56 -3.88 -40.30
C MET A 1 43.83 -2.72 -39.64
N ASN A 2 43.28 -2.76 -38.44
CA ASN A 2 42.97 -3.82 -37.49
C ASN A 2 41.75 -3.30 -36.68
N ASN A 3 40.69 -4.10 -36.59
CA ASN A 3 39.52 -3.84 -35.74
C ASN A 3 39.87 -4.09 -34.28
N ASN A 4 39.35 -3.28 -33.35
CA ASN A 4 39.24 -3.63 -31.93
C ASN A 4 37.81 -3.31 -31.45
N LYS A 5 36.95 -4.31 -31.48
CA LYS A 5 35.75 -4.41 -30.62
C LYS A 5 36.19 -5.16 -29.36
N HIS A 6 36.02 -4.55 -28.20
CA HIS A 6 36.16 -5.21 -26.91
C HIS A 6 34.82 -5.83 -26.52
N THR A 7 34.79 -7.16 -26.45
CA THR A 7 33.72 -7.96 -25.84
C THR A 7 34.08 -8.18 -24.38
N LEU A 8 33.20 -7.81 -23.45
CA LEU A 8 33.29 -8.19 -22.04
C LEU A 8 32.22 -9.25 -21.76
N ASN A 9 32.67 -10.49 -21.63
CA ASN A 9 31.89 -11.61 -21.10
C ASN A 9 31.98 -11.55 -19.56
N ASN A 10 30.85 -11.41 -18.88
CA ASN A 10 30.72 -11.78 -17.48
C ASN A 10 29.62 -12.84 -17.36
N SER A 11 30.04 -14.09 -17.15
CA SER A 11 29.17 -15.21 -16.79
C SER A 11 28.99 -15.24 -15.26
N LEU A 12 27.79 -14.93 -14.77
CA LEU A 12 27.37 -15.31 -13.42
C LEU A 12 26.59 -16.62 -13.50
N ASN A 13 27.18 -17.69 -12.94
CA ASN A 13 26.50 -18.94 -12.66
C ASN A 13 25.68 -18.78 -11.37
N ILE A 14 24.36 -18.78 -11.47
CA ILE A 14 23.46 -18.99 -10.33
C ILE A 14 22.77 -20.34 -10.54
N SER A 15 23.19 -21.35 -9.77
CA SER A 15 22.51 -22.65 -9.74
C SER A 15 21.33 -22.58 -8.77
N ALA A 16 20.12 -22.36 -9.27
CA ALA A 16 18.90 -22.57 -8.50
C ALA A 16 18.47 -24.04 -8.63
N LYS A 17 18.42 -24.76 -7.51
CA LYS A 17 17.80 -26.09 -7.43
C LYS A 17 16.31 -25.90 -7.18
N LEU A 18 15.47 -26.10 -8.19
CA LEU A 18 14.03 -26.25 -8.02
C LEU A 18 13.70 -27.69 -7.64
N THR A 19 13.14 -27.88 -6.45
CA THR A 19 12.46 -29.11 -6.04
C THR A 19 11.03 -29.10 -6.55
N SER A 20 10.75 -30.02 -7.48
CA SER A 20 9.43 -30.32 -8.03
C SER A 20 8.53 -30.97 -6.98
N PHE A 21 7.36 -30.37 -6.73
CA PHE A 21 6.25 -31.00 -6.01
C PHE A 21 5.07 -31.17 -6.98
N ALA A 22 4.85 -32.40 -7.42
CA ALA A 22 3.66 -32.78 -8.17
C ALA A 22 2.52 -33.08 -7.19
N LEU A 23 1.47 -32.26 -7.21
CA LEU A 23 0.24 -32.47 -6.43
C LEU A 23 -0.88 -32.91 -7.37
N CYS A 24 -1.23 -34.19 -7.34
CA CYS A 24 -2.43 -34.73 -8.00
C CYS A 24 -3.68 -34.37 -7.18
N ILE A 25 -4.62 -33.61 -7.77
CA ILE A 25 -5.97 -33.43 -7.22
C ILE A 25 -6.94 -34.30 -8.03
N THR A 26 -7.49 -35.33 -7.40
CA THR A 26 -8.64 -36.09 -7.90
C THR A 26 -9.92 -35.40 -7.46
N LEU A 27 -10.76 -34.99 -8.42
CA LEU A 27 -12.12 -34.53 -8.18
C LEU A 27 -13.06 -35.73 -7.98
N ILE A 28 -13.77 -35.76 -6.85
CA ILE A 28 -14.93 -36.64 -6.63
C ILE A 28 -16.19 -35.77 -6.73
N ALA A 29 -17.00 -36.05 -7.74
CA ALA A 29 -18.34 -35.50 -7.91
C ALA A 29 -19.36 -36.43 -7.24
N CYS A 30 -20.24 -35.86 -6.41
CA CYS A 30 -21.52 -36.48 -6.03
C CYS A 30 -22.63 -35.43 -6.17
N GLY A 31 -23.47 -35.61 -7.17
CA GLY A 31 -24.81 -35.02 -7.22
C GLY A 31 -25.83 -35.91 -6.52
N SER A 32 -26.96 -35.32 -6.12
CA SER A 32 -28.25 -36.00 -5.99
C SER A 32 -29.36 -34.97 -5.83
N ASP A 33 -30.36 -35.12 -6.70
CA ASP A 33 -31.57 -34.32 -6.86
C ASP A 33 -32.58 -34.42 -5.71
N GLY A 34 -33.57 -33.50 -5.71
CA GLY A 34 -34.88 -33.75 -5.10
C GLY A 34 -35.69 -32.49 -4.78
N GLY A 35 -36.58 -32.06 -5.69
CA GLY A 35 -37.51 -30.95 -5.48
C GLY A 35 -38.84 -31.35 -4.83
N THR A 36 -39.61 -30.37 -4.32
CA THR A 36 -41.05 -30.09 -4.63
C THR A 36 -41.67 -29.03 -3.70
N THR A 37 -42.20 -27.97 -4.34
CA THR A 37 -43.44 -27.19 -4.10
C THR A 37 -44.04 -26.93 -2.70
N ALA A 38 -44.17 -25.63 -2.42
CA ALA A 38 -45.40 -24.84 -2.14
C ALA A 38 -45.90 -24.55 -0.70
N GLU A 39 -46.23 -23.25 -0.55
CA GLU A 39 -47.22 -22.55 0.31
C GLU A 39 -46.92 -22.16 1.78
N ASP A 40 -46.82 -20.82 1.94
CA ASP A 40 -47.39 -19.95 2.99
C ASP A 40 -47.47 -20.43 4.45
N ASN A 41 -46.67 -19.79 5.31
CA ASN A 41 -47.25 -18.96 6.38
C ASN A 41 -46.21 -18.10 7.10
N SER A 42 -46.62 -16.86 7.34
CA SER A 42 -46.08 -15.87 8.25
C SER A 42 -45.57 -16.43 9.59
N THR A 43 -44.37 -16.04 9.99
CA THR A 43 -44.03 -15.77 11.40
C THR A 43 -42.86 -14.78 11.44
N GLU A 44 -43.19 -13.51 11.66
CA GLU A 44 -42.22 -12.50 12.13
C GLU A 44 -41.67 -12.95 13.49
N SER A 45 -40.43 -13.46 13.51
CA SER A 45 -39.63 -13.46 14.74
C SER A 45 -38.95 -12.11 14.87
N SER A 46 -39.67 -11.21 15.52
CA SER A 46 -39.17 -9.96 16.05
C SER A 46 -38.16 -10.24 17.18
N SER A 47 -36.89 -10.40 16.84
CA SER A 47 -35.79 -10.28 17.80
C SER A 47 -35.50 -8.79 17.99
N THR A 48 -36.30 -8.14 18.84
CA THR A 48 -36.01 -6.77 19.27
C THR A 48 -34.84 -6.78 20.24
N GLU A 49 -33.61 -6.68 19.72
CA GLU A 49 -32.54 -6.02 20.46
C GLU A 49 -32.93 -4.54 20.58
N THR A 50 -33.71 -4.21 21.60
CA THR A 50 -33.95 -2.82 21.97
C THR A 50 -32.86 -2.41 22.96
N SER A 51 -31.73 -1.97 22.43
CA SER A 51 -30.70 -1.30 23.21
C SER A 51 -31.26 0.02 23.73
N ILE A 52 -31.41 0.15 25.05
CA ILE A 52 -31.87 1.38 25.68
C ILE A 52 -30.67 2.31 25.80
N VAL A 53 -30.72 3.50 25.21
CA VAL A 53 -29.64 4.50 25.32
C VAL A 53 -30.15 5.69 26.13
N ILE A 54 -29.50 5.98 27.25
CA ILE A 54 -29.89 7.01 28.22
C ILE A 54 -28.65 7.77 28.73
N ASN A 55 -28.84 8.91 29.37
CA ASN A 55 -27.72 9.77 29.78
C ASN A 55 -27.10 9.29 31.10
N THR A 56 -27.91 9.07 32.14
CA THR A 56 -27.45 8.69 33.49
C THR A 56 -28.05 7.36 33.96
N PHE A 57 -27.46 6.74 34.99
CA PHE A 57 -27.98 5.48 35.59
C PHE A 57 -29.38 5.64 36.19
N GLU A 58 -29.69 6.82 36.72
CA GLU A 58 -31.00 7.14 37.30
C GLU A 58 -32.13 7.16 36.25
N ASP A 59 -31.79 7.29 34.96
CA ASP A 59 -32.75 7.26 33.85
C ASP A 59 -33.12 5.83 33.41
N LEU A 60 -32.52 4.79 34.02
CA LEU A 60 -32.84 3.39 33.69
C LEU A 60 -34.27 3.04 34.11
N PRO A 61 -35.10 2.50 33.21
CA PRO A 61 -36.38 1.94 33.62
C PRO A 61 -36.14 0.73 34.53
N ASN A 62 -37.05 0.50 35.49
CA ASN A 62 -36.96 -0.67 36.37
C ASN A 62 -36.74 -1.96 35.58
N CYS A 63 -35.64 -2.65 35.90
CA CYS A 63 -35.37 -4.00 35.43
C CYS A 63 -36.49 -4.92 35.95
N ASN A 64 -37.15 -5.62 35.04
CA ASN A 64 -38.25 -6.54 35.35
C ASN A 64 -38.25 -7.67 34.32
N SER A 65 -39.05 -8.71 34.54
CA SER A 65 -39.07 -9.90 33.70
C SER A 65 -39.36 -9.67 32.20
N LYS A 66 -39.85 -8.49 31.79
CA LYS A 66 -40.03 -8.13 30.36
C LYS A 66 -38.76 -7.55 29.72
N ARG A 67 -37.76 -7.20 30.53
CA ARG A 67 -36.49 -6.59 30.13
C ARG A 67 -35.30 -7.46 30.52
N GLU A 68 -35.54 -8.66 31.05
CA GLU A 68 -34.50 -9.62 31.40
C GLU A 68 -33.64 -9.91 30.15
N GLY A 69 -32.33 -9.73 30.27
CA GLY A 69 -31.37 -9.84 29.18
C GLY A 69 -31.27 -8.61 28.26
N ASN A 70 -32.07 -7.55 28.46
CA ASN A 70 -31.90 -6.32 27.69
C ASN A 70 -30.61 -5.61 28.10
N LEU A 71 -29.97 -4.97 27.12
CA LEU A 71 -28.83 -4.08 27.33
C LEU A 71 -29.27 -2.61 27.39
N ALA A 72 -28.67 -1.87 28.32
CA ALA A 72 -28.77 -0.43 28.40
C ALA A 72 -27.38 0.22 28.39
N TYR A 73 -27.20 1.24 27.56
CA TYR A 73 -25.96 2.00 27.47
C TYR A 73 -26.13 3.38 28.09
N ILE A 74 -25.28 3.70 29.06
CA ILE A 74 -25.27 4.99 29.76
C ILE A 74 -24.21 5.88 29.13
N LYS A 75 -24.62 7.01 28.55
CA LYS A 75 -23.71 7.90 27.82
C LYS A 75 -22.67 8.58 28.71
N ASP A 76 -23.06 8.99 29.92
CA ASP A 76 -22.18 9.75 30.81
C ASP A 76 -21.04 8.87 31.35
N ASP A 77 -21.35 7.60 31.65
CA ASP A 77 -20.40 6.65 32.21
C ASP A 77 -19.67 5.81 31.13
N LYS A 78 -20.20 5.78 29.90
CA LYS A 78 -19.76 4.92 28.79
C LYS A 78 -19.70 3.42 29.17
N ILE A 79 -20.64 2.98 29.99
CA ILE A 79 -20.74 1.59 30.47
C ILE A 79 -22.07 1.00 30.01
N ALA A 80 -22.02 -0.24 29.53
CA ALA A 80 -23.20 -1.06 29.25
C ALA A 80 -23.64 -1.81 30.51
N TYR A 81 -24.96 -1.93 30.70
CA TYR A 81 -25.58 -2.69 31.77
C TYR A 81 -26.54 -3.72 31.17
N VAL A 82 -26.62 -4.90 31.77
CA VAL A 82 -27.58 -5.96 31.46
C VAL A 82 -28.60 -6.08 32.60
N CYS A 83 -29.87 -6.24 32.26
CA CYS A 83 -30.93 -6.49 33.24
C CYS A 83 -30.95 -7.98 33.57
N GLU A 84 -30.46 -8.35 34.77
CA GLU A 84 -30.41 -9.72 35.28
C GLU A 84 -31.04 -9.79 36.68
N ASP A 85 -31.86 -10.81 36.93
CA ASP A 85 -32.53 -11.06 38.21
C ASP A 85 -33.30 -9.84 38.77
N GLY A 86 -33.88 -9.03 37.87
CA GLY A 86 -34.63 -7.84 38.23
C GLY A 86 -33.77 -6.64 38.68
N SER A 87 -32.45 -6.67 38.46
CA SER A 87 -31.52 -5.56 38.69
C SER A 87 -30.63 -5.30 37.48
N TRP A 88 -30.13 -4.07 37.33
CA TRP A 88 -29.17 -3.73 36.28
C TRP A 88 -27.74 -4.01 36.76
N HIS A 89 -27.03 -4.90 36.07
CA HIS A 89 -25.65 -5.29 36.36
C HIS A 89 -24.73 -4.72 35.28
N LYS A 90 -23.53 -4.25 35.65
CA LYS A 90 -22.53 -3.81 34.66
C LYS A 90 -22.15 -5.01 33.80
N ASP A 91 -22.23 -4.85 32.48
CA ASP A 91 -21.77 -5.87 31.55
C ASP A 91 -20.23 -5.79 31.49
N VAL A 92 -19.58 -6.71 32.22
CA VAL A 92 -18.10 -6.83 32.27
C VAL A 92 -17.62 -7.81 31.20
N SER A 93 -18.35 -7.97 30.09
CA SER A 93 -17.88 -8.78 28.97
C SER A 93 -16.56 -8.20 28.45
N ASN A 94 -15.49 -8.89 28.85
CA ASN A 94 -14.11 -8.61 28.55
C ASN A 94 -13.90 -8.41 27.05
N ASN A 95 -13.20 -7.33 26.71
CA ASN A 95 -12.62 -7.08 25.41
C ASN A 95 -11.44 -8.05 25.18
N THR A 96 -11.73 -9.34 25.07
CA THR A 96 -10.77 -10.39 24.70
C THR A 96 -11.33 -11.13 23.49
N SER A 97 -11.01 -10.61 22.31
CA SER A 97 -11.15 -11.33 21.06
C SER A 97 -10.15 -12.49 21.03
N GLY A 98 -10.62 -13.74 20.92
CA GLY A 98 -9.71 -14.88 20.91
C GLY A 98 -10.34 -16.27 20.90
N ASN A 99 -11.03 -16.61 19.82
CA ASN A 99 -10.99 -17.90 19.11
C ASN A 99 -11.37 -19.24 19.81
N SER A 100 -12.40 -19.86 19.23
CA SER A 100 -12.57 -21.30 18.92
C SER A 100 -12.82 -22.34 20.03
N GLY A 101 -13.88 -23.12 19.81
CA GLY A 101 -13.71 -24.56 19.58
C GLY A 101 -14.17 -25.48 20.69
N ASP A 102 -15.36 -26.06 20.47
CA ASP A 102 -15.90 -27.25 21.12
C ASP A 102 -14.89 -28.41 21.22
N ASN A 103 -14.84 -29.06 22.39
CA ASN A 103 -15.13 -30.50 22.54
C ASN A 103 -15.05 -30.93 24.01
N GLY A 104 -16.14 -31.52 24.51
CA GLY A 104 -16.20 -32.18 25.80
C GLY A 104 -15.60 -33.59 25.80
N ALA A 105 -15.18 -34.06 26.97
CA ALA A 105 -15.82 -35.18 27.69
C ALA A 105 -14.97 -35.66 28.88
N ASN A 106 -15.66 -35.80 30.01
CA ASN A 106 -15.57 -36.81 31.08
C ASN A 106 -14.41 -36.87 32.12
N GLU A 107 -14.86 -36.56 33.35
CA GLU A 107 -14.95 -37.44 34.54
C GLU A 107 -13.79 -37.63 35.55
N SER A 108 -14.26 -37.67 36.81
CA SER A 108 -13.70 -38.20 38.07
C SER A 108 -12.81 -37.22 38.85
N SER A 109 -13.25 -36.61 39.96
CA SER A 109 -13.82 -37.04 41.26
C SER A 109 -12.77 -37.10 42.37
N ASP A 110 -13.19 -36.59 43.53
CA ASP A 110 -12.57 -36.66 44.87
C ASP A 110 -11.37 -35.74 45.10
N ALA A 111 -11.17 -35.14 46.28
CA ALA A 111 -12.01 -34.75 47.40
C ALA A 111 -11.09 -33.87 48.28
N ASP A 112 -11.72 -32.97 49.03
CA ASP A 112 -11.48 -32.76 50.46
C ASP A 112 -11.01 -31.37 50.96
N ALA A 113 -11.60 -31.09 52.11
CA ALA A 113 -11.82 -29.91 52.94
C ALA A 113 -10.69 -28.90 53.18
N THR A 114 -11.09 -27.62 53.39
CA THR A 114 -11.15 -26.88 54.68
C THR A 114 -11.26 -25.38 54.38
N ASP A 115 -12.38 -24.72 54.67
CA ASP A 115 -12.79 -24.08 55.93
C ASP A 115 -11.89 -22.92 56.39
N THR A 116 -12.43 -21.70 56.24
CA THR A 116 -12.39 -20.49 57.11
C THR A 116 -12.71 -19.29 56.20
N GLY A 117 -13.78 -18.50 56.33
CA GLY A 117 -14.46 -18.04 57.52
C GLY A 117 -13.88 -16.70 57.94
N SER A 118 -14.30 -15.57 57.33
CA SER A 118 -14.43 -14.28 58.02
C SER A 118 -15.11 -13.21 57.15
N ALA A 119 -16.26 -12.76 57.64
CA ALA A 119 -16.92 -11.52 57.26
C ALA A 119 -16.18 -10.34 57.90
N ILE A 120 -16.00 -9.24 57.17
CA ILE A 120 -15.76 -7.90 57.74
C ILE A 120 -16.55 -6.87 56.94
N ASN A 121 -17.15 -5.95 57.69
CA ASN A 121 -18.13 -4.94 57.35
C ASN A 121 -17.65 -3.80 56.44
N ASP A 122 -18.63 -3.18 55.78
CA ASP A 122 -18.61 -1.80 55.29
C ASP A 122 -18.22 -0.78 56.36
N SER A 123 -17.32 0.15 56.01
CA SER A 123 -17.43 1.60 56.29
C SER A 123 -16.17 2.40 55.89
N GLU A 124 -16.41 3.62 55.37
CA GLU A 124 -15.53 4.81 55.33
C GLU A 124 -14.44 4.94 54.24
N LEU A 125 -14.83 5.63 53.16
CA LEU A 125 -13.94 6.44 52.32
C LEU A 125 -13.55 7.73 53.07
N ASN A 126 -12.29 7.80 53.51
CA ASN A 126 -11.58 9.04 53.77
C ASN A 126 -10.19 8.94 53.15
N GLY A 127 -9.88 9.88 52.26
CA GLY A 127 -8.65 9.93 51.47
C GLY A 127 -7.41 9.92 52.36
N LYS A 128 -6.62 8.86 52.23
CA LYS A 128 -5.34 8.67 52.91
C LYS A 128 -4.24 9.07 51.94
N PHE A 129 -3.55 10.17 52.23
CA PHE A 129 -2.29 10.51 51.56
C PHE A 129 -1.29 9.36 51.73
N VAL A 130 -0.63 8.99 50.64
CA VAL A 130 0.41 7.96 50.61
C VAL A 130 1.66 8.52 51.30
N ASP A 131 2.08 7.87 52.37
CA ASP A 131 3.31 8.18 53.10
C ASP A 131 4.48 7.54 52.33
N ILE A 132 5.13 8.32 51.46
CA ILE A 132 6.25 7.88 50.62
C ILE A 132 7.51 7.83 51.48
N THR A 133 7.73 6.74 52.23
CA THR A 133 8.93 6.59 53.06
C THR A 133 9.93 5.57 52.50
N SER A 134 11.10 6.11 52.16
CA SER A 134 12.46 5.52 52.15
C SER A 134 13.04 4.82 50.92
N ALA A 135 12.26 4.23 50.00
CA ALA A 135 12.85 3.61 48.80
C ALA A 135 12.76 4.52 47.55
N SER A 136 11.60 5.10 47.31
CA SER A 136 11.34 5.94 46.12
C SER A 136 11.97 7.33 46.20
N SER A 137 12.12 7.91 47.39
CA SER A 137 12.77 9.22 47.55
C SER A 137 14.27 9.16 47.24
N ILE A 138 14.93 8.02 47.50
CA ILE A 138 16.34 7.82 47.14
C ILE A 138 16.53 7.75 45.62
N GLU A 139 15.64 7.04 44.92
CA GLU A 139 15.68 6.95 43.46
C GLU A 139 15.46 8.33 42.80
N ILE A 140 14.54 9.14 43.32
CA ILE A 140 14.28 10.50 42.81
C ILE A 140 15.49 11.41 42.97
N ILE A 141 16.18 11.37 44.12
CA ILE A 141 17.38 12.17 44.36
C ILE A 141 18.49 11.81 43.35
N GLN A 142 18.72 10.51 43.11
CA GLN A 142 19.73 10.05 42.15
C GLN A 142 19.43 10.50 40.71
N TYR A 143 18.16 10.56 40.33
CA TYR A 143 17.75 11.06 39.01
C TYR A 143 18.04 12.55 38.83
N ILE A 144 17.76 13.37 39.85
CA ILE A 144 17.96 14.82 39.79
C ILE A 144 19.45 15.19 39.68
N GLU A 145 20.32 14.45 40.39
CA GLU A 145 21.78 14.64 40.29
C GLU A 145 22.32 14.40 38.87
N ALA A 146 21.64 13.57 38.06
CA ALA A 146 22.06 13.26 36.70
C ALA A 146 21.61 14.31 35.66
N ASN A 147 20.51 15.04 35.91
CA ASN A 147 19.81 15.86 34.90
C ASN A 147 19.30 17.21 35.47
N PRO A 148 20.17 18.21 35.72
CA PRO A 148 19.75 19.49 36.29
C PRO A 148 19.01 20.37 35.26
N THR A 149 17.71 20.58 35.46
CA THR A 149 16.93 21.61 34.76
C THR A 149 16.55 22.71 35.75
N SER A 150 17.21 23.87 35.65
CA SER A 150 16.99 25.00 36.57
C SER A 150 15.94 25.98 36.02
N PRO A 151 14.87 26.31 36.77
CA PRO A 151 13.94 27.38 36.41
C PRO A 151 14.59 28.79 36.55
N PRO A 152 14.02 29.83 35.91
CA PRO A 152 14.58 31.17 35.94
C PRO A 152 14.53 31.79 37.35
N ALA A 153 15.68 32.31 37.82
CA ALA A 153 15.81 32.96 39.11
C ALA A 153 15.03 34.29 39.17
N SER A 154 14.18 34.46 40.18
CA SER A 154 13.52 35.73 40.49
C SER A 154 14.42 36.60 41.37
N SER A 155 14.65 37.86 40.95
CA SER A 155 15.46 38.83 41.69
C SER A 155 14.63 39.54 42.77
N SER A 156 14.99 39.41 44.04
CA SER A 156 14.39 40.21 45.13
C SER A 156 15.22 41.48 45.40
N SER A 157 14.54 42.62 45.51
CA SER A 157 15.14 43.90 45.91
C SER A 157 14.85 44.18 47.38
N ASN A 158 15.89 44.32 48.20
CA ASN A 158 15.77 44.66 49.62
C ASN A 158 15.48 46.17 49.81
N GLU A 159 14.21 46.53 49.92
CA GLU A 159 13.78 47.85 50.43
C GLU A 159 13.77 47.86 51.97
N ARG A 160 14.16 49.00 52.55
CA ARG A 160 14.28 49.17 54.01
C ARG A 160 12.90 49.53 54.58
N VAL A 161 12.21 48.53 55.13
CA VAL A 161 10.87 48.67 55.71
C VAL A 161 10.91 49.47 57.03
N ASP A 162 9.91 50.32 57.26
CA ASP A 162 9.74 51.08 58.51
C ASP A 162 9.44 50.11 59.68
N PRO A 163 10.15 50.19 60.83
CA PRO A 163 9.94 49.31 61.97
C PRO A 163 8.48 49.23 62.46
N SER A 164 7.70 50.30 62.28
CA SER A 164 6.28 50.33 62.65
C SER A 164 5.40 49.45 61.75
N GLU A 165 5.78 49.28 60.49
CA GLU A 165 5.08 48.43 59.53
C GLU A 165 5.39 46.95 59.76
N GLU A 166 6.63 46.62 60.14
CA GLU A 166 7.02 45.25 60.49
C GLU A 166 6.26 44.73 61.72
N GLU A 167 6.03 45.58 62.72
CA GLU A 167 5.28 45.19 63.92
C GLU A 167 3.79 45.02 63.62
N ALA A 168 3.21 45.85 62.75
CA ALA A 168 1.84 45.66 62.25
C ALA A 168 1.66 44.33 61.49
N ARG A 169 2.65 43.98 60.65
CA ARG A 169 2.71 42.71 59.91
C ARG A 169 2.78 41.49 60.85
N ARG A 170 3.59 41.57 61.92
CA ARG A 170 3.68 40.52 62.96
C ARG A 170 2.36 40.30 63.71
N VAL A 171 1.65 41.38 64.04
CA VAL A 171 0.33 41.26 64.68
C VAL A 171 -0.67 40.55 63.77
N LEU A 172 -0.60 40.81 62.45
CA LEU A 172 -1.51 40.21 61.48
C LEU A 172 -1.30 38.70 61.31
N VAL A 173 -0.05 38.21 61.25
CA VAL A 173 0.23 36.76 61.16
C VAL A 173 -0.19 36.03 62.44
N ILE A 174 0.06 36.62 63.61
CA ILE A 174 -0.37 36.04 64.89
C ILE A 174 -1.90 36.01 65.00
N ALA A 175 -2.60 37.04 64.52
CA ALA A 175 -4.06 37.06 64.54
C ALA A 175 -4.68 35.95 63.68
N ASN A 176 -4.08 35.62 62.53
CA ASN A 176 -4.60 34.61 61.60
C ASN A 176 -4.16 33.19 61.94
N TYR A 177 -2.90 33.00 62.32
CA TYR A 177 -2.29 31.68 62.48
C TYR A 177 -1.88 31.36 63.93
N GLY A 178 -2.05 32.29 64.87
CA GLY A 178 -1.62 32.18 66.26
C GLY A 178 -0.12 32.37 66.44
N ASP A 179 0.34 32.26 67.69
CA ASP A 179 1.76 32.35 68.02
C ASP A 179 2.59 31.25 67.33
N CYS A 180 3.82 31.59 66.98
CA CYS A 180 4.83 30.65 66.52
C CYS A 180 5.35 29.85 67.73
N THR A 181 5.01 28.56 67.77
CA THR A 181 5.39 27.62 68.85
C THR A 181 6.38 26.58 68.33
N GLU A 182 7.02 25.83 69.21
CA GLU A 182 7.92 24.71 68.80
C GLU A 182 7.22 23.70 67.88
N SER A 183 5.91 23.46 68.07
CA SER A 183 5.10 22.58 67.20
C SER A 183 4.80 23.16 65.81
N LYS A 184 5.13 24.43 65.58
CA LYS A 184 4.98 25.13 64.30
C LYS A 184 6.33 25.51 63.70
N ASP A 185 7.45 25.22 64.36
CA ASP A 185 8.78 25.53 63.83
C ASP A 185 8.96 24.85 62.47
N GLY A 186 9.44 25.60 61.49
CA GLY A 186 9.55 25.18 60.08
C GLY A 186 8.25 25.26 59.26
N LYS A 187 7.08 25.55 59.87
CA LYS A 187 5.81 25.69 59.14
C LYS A 187 5.65 27.10 58.58
N GLY A 188 5.23 27.18 57.33
CA GLY A 188 4.94 28.43 56.66
C GLY A 188 3.49 28.91 56.82
N ALA A 189 3.28 30.18 56.53
CA ALA A 189 1.98 30.84 56.50
C ALA A 189 1.96 31.94 55.44
N SER A 190 0.80 32.23 54.85
CA SER A 190 0.62 33.32 53.90
C SER A 190 -0.53 34.24 54.30
N ILE A 191 -0.38 35.53 54.03
CA ILE A 191 -1.42 36.54 54.24
C ILE A 191 -1.61 37.29 52.93
N PHE A 192 -2.82 37.25 52.39
CA PHE A 192 -3.22 38.02 51.22
C PHE A 192 -3.65 39.42 51.65
N LEU A 193 -3.06 40.43 51.01
CA LEU A 193 -3.41 41.84 51.20
C LEU A 193 -4.54 42.24 50.25
N GLU A 194 -5.12 43.42 50.48
CA GLU A 194 -6.25 43.93 49.68
C GLU A 194 -5.90 44.19 48.21
N ASP A 195 -4.61 44.33 47.88
CA ASP A 195 -4.10 44.53 46.52
C ASP A 195 -3.75 43.21 45.80
N GLU A 196 -4.23 42.08 46.32
CA GLU A 196 -3.95 40.72 45.84
C GLU A 196 -2.49 40.27 45.97
N SER A 197 -1.62 41.09 46.57
CA SER A 197 -0.27 40.64 46.94
C SER A 197 -0.32 39.75 48.18
N ALA A 198 0.66 38.85 48.31
CA ALA A 198 0.78 37.99 49.48
C ALA A 198 2.11 38.22 50.19
N ILE A 199 2.07 38.29 51.52
CA ILE A 199 3.27 38.22 52.36
C ILE A 199 3.37 36.82 52.93
N TYR A 200 4.55 36.23 52.78
CA TYR A 200 4.87 34.87 53.17
C TYR A 200 5.71 34.88 54.44
N TYR A 201 5.39 34.00 55.38
CA TYR A 201 6.05 33.87 56.67
C TYR A 201 6.47 32.42 56.94
N ILE A 202 7.52 32.23 57.71
CA ILE A 202 7.90 30.95 58.32
C ILE A 202 8.07 31.12 59.82
N CYS A 203 7.63 30.13 60.59
CA CYS A 203 7.83 30.08 62.03
C CYS A 203 9.22 29.50 62.30
N LYS A 204 10.12 30.32 62.85
CA LYS A 204 11.50 29.95 63.17
C LYS A 204 11.88 30.46 64.56
N ASN A 205 12.41 29.58 65.41
CA ASN A 205 12.85 29.94 66.77
C ASN A 205 11.76 30.64 67.61
N LYS A 206 10.50 30.21 67.49
CA LYS A 206 9.33 30.85 68.15
C LYS A 206 8.99 32.26 67.66
N HIS A 207 9.49 32.67 66.50
CA HIS A 207 9.15 33.93 65.85
C HIS A 207 8.69 33.70 64.40
N TRP A 208 7.71 34.49 63.95
CA TRP A 208 7.36 34.53 62.53
C TRP A 208 8.33 35.46 61.80
N GLU A 209 9.03 34.94 60.79
CA GLU A 209 9.97 35.66 59.94
C GLU A 209 9.41 35.73 58.52
N VAL A 210 9.61 36.85 57.81
CA VAL A 210 9.22 36.98 56.40
C VAL A 210 10.11 36.08 55.56
N THR A 211 9.51 35.36 54.61
CA THR A 211 10.21 34.42 53.74
C THR A 211 9.69 34.49 52.30
N ASP A 212 10.18 33.64 51.41
CA ASP A 212 9.67 33.49 50.05
C ASP A 212 8.44 32.57 49.98
N GLN A 213 7.74 32.60 48.85
CA GLN A 213 6.53 31.79 48.63
C GLN A 213 6.77 30.28 48.76
N MET A 214 7.92 29.80 48.32
CA MET A 214 8.26 28.37 48.36
C MET A 214 8.43 27.92 49.80
N THR A 215 9.28 28.60 50.56
CA THR A 215 9.51 28.30 51.97
C THR A 215 8.23 28.41 52.81
N ALA A 216 7.33 29.36 52.51
CA ALA A 216 6.05 29.44 53.21
C ALA A 216 5.04 28.35 52.80
N ALA A 217 5.11 27.83 51.57
CA ALA A 217 4.20 26.79 51.10
C ALA A 217 4.59 25.40 51.60
N ILE A 218 5.89 25.08 51.55
CA ILE A 218 6.40 23.71 51.78
C ILE A 218 7.38 23.59 52.96
N GLY A 219 7.68 24.70 53.64
CA GLY A 219 8.60 24.75 54.79
C GLY A 219 10.07 24.92 54.41
N GLU A 220 10.94 24.99 55.42
CA GLU A 220 12.39 25.03 55.23
C GLU A 220 12.94 23.64 54.81
N CYS A 221 13.85 23.63 53.84
CA CYS A 221 14.62 22.44 53.52
C CYS A 221 15.85 22.35 54.45
N ASN A 222 15.89 21.36 55.32
CA ASN A 222 16.93 21.15 56.33
C ASN A 222 17.14 19.63 56.56
N GLU A 223 18.02 19.27 57.50
CA GLU A 223 18.32 17.85 57.79
C GLU A 223 17.08 17.01 58.14
N ASP A 224 16.08 17.60 58.79
CA ASP A 224 14.84 16.91 59.18
C ASP A 224 13.87 16.73 58.01
N THR A 225 13.96 17.58 56.98
CA THR A 225 13.11 17.54 55.80
C THR A 225 13.81 16.96 54.56
N GLN A 226 15.07 16.56 54.65
CA GLN A 226 15.83 15.94 53.55
C GLN A 226 15.06 14.75 52.93
N GLY A 227 14.87 14.81 51.61
CA GLY A 227 14.11 13.82 50.82
C GLY A 227 12.58 13.98 50.91
N SER A 228 12.06 14.96 51.66
CA SER A 228 10.63 15.26 51.70
C SER A 228 10.18 15.88 50.39
N LEU A 229 8.95 15.55 49.98
CA LEU A 229 8.31 16.11 48.80
C LEU A 229 7.38 17.26 49.20
N GLY A 230 7.59 18.44 48.64
CA GLY A 230 6.73 19.61 48.75
C GLY A 230 5.96 19.85 47.46
N ALA A 231 4.73 20.37 47.55
CA ALA A 231 3.95 20.81 46.39
C ALA A 231 3.49 22.26 46.56
N ILE A 232 3.72 23.08 45.56
CA ILE A 232 3.24 24.46 45.48
C ILE A 232 2.17 24.52 44.41
N TYR A 233 0.97 24.96 44.76
CA TYR A 233 -0.12 25.14 43.80
C TYR A 233 -0.05 26.56 43.23
N ASP A 234 0.04 26.67 41.92
CA ASP A 234 -0.13 27.94 41.22
C ASP A 234 -1.62 28.31 41.08
N ASN A 235 -1.89 29.50 40.52
CA ASN A 235 -3.27 29.95 40.25
C ASN A 235 -4.02 29.06 39.24
N ALA A 236 -3.31 28.20 38.50
CA ALA A 236 -3.90 27.23 37.58
C ALA A 236 -4.25 25.89 38.27
N TYR A 237 -4.12 25.82 39.61
CA TYR A 237 -4.31 24.62 40.41
C TYR A 237 -3.39 23.45 39.99
N ARG A 238 -2.23 23.76 39.40
CA ARG A 238 -1.23 22.76 39.03
C ARG A 238 -0.17 22.68 40.13
N PRO A 239 -0.01 21.53 40.80
CA PRO A 239 1.07 21.39 41.77
C PRO A 239 2.42 21.38 41.03
N THR A 240 3.29 22.31 41.39
CA THR A 240 4.72 22.26 41.10
C THR A 240 5.38 21.53 42.27
N TYR A 241 6.00 20.40 42.00
CA TYR A 241 6.62 19.57 43.04
C TYR A 241 8.10 19.92 43.22
N TYR A 242 8.55 19.82 44.47
CA TYR A 242 9.94 20.02 44.86
C TYR A 242 10.35 18.92 45.82
N ILE A 243 11.62 18.52 45.78
CA ILE A 243 12.21 17.61 46.77
C ILE A 243 13.31 18.35 47.52
N CYS A 244 13.36 18.17 48.84
CA CYS A 244 14.41 18.77 49.65
C CYS A 244 15.70 17.96 49.48
N ASN A 245 16.73 18.58 48.87
CA ASN A 245 18.02 17.97 48.63
C ASN A 245 19.15 18.93 49.05
N GLN A 246 19.97 18.52 50.03
CA GLN A 246 21.13 19.28 50.52
C GLN A 246 20.76 20.72 50.91
N GLU A 247 19.73 20.85 51.75
CA GLU A 247 19.20 22.15 52.24
C GLU A 247 18.60 23.05 51.14
N ASN A 248 18.40 22.55 49.93
CA ASN A 248 17.74 23.27 48.84
C ASN A 248 16.53 22.49 48.31
N TRP A 249 15.46 23.21 47.99
CA TRP A 249 14.32 22.64 47.28
C TRP A 249 14.65 22.55 45.79
N GLU A 250 14.72 21.34 45.24
CA GLU A 250 14.96 21.09 43.83
C GLU A 250 13.65 20.74 43.12
N TYR A 251 13.43 21.30 41.93
CA TYR A 251 12.23 21.02 41.15
C TYR A 251 12.16 19.55 40.75
N VAL A 252 10.98 18.95 40.90
CA VAL A 252 10.69 17.58 40.46
C VAL A 252 9.55 17.62 39.45
N PRO A 253 9.75 17.14 38.21
CA PRO A 253 8.68 16.99 37.24
C PRO A 253 7.51 16.18 37.84
N ARG A 254 6.29 16.70 37.70
CA ARG A 254 5.06 16.05 38.17
C ARG A 254 4.96 14.60 37.70
N ILE A 255 5.41 14.34 36.48
CA ILE A 255 5.44 13.00 35.89
C ILE A 255 6.24 11.99 36.72
N ILE A 256 7.36 12.42 37.31
CA ILE A 256 8.19 11.57 38.15
C ILE A 256 7.52 11.31 39.51
N VAL A 257 6.81 12.29 40.06
CA VAL A 257 6.10 12.13 41.34
C VAL A 257 4.95 11.14 41.21
N GLU A 258 4.11 11.28 40.19
CA GLU A 258 2.88 10.50 40.06
C GLU A 258 3.10 9.12 39.41
N HIS A 259 4.05 9.01 38.48
CA HIS A 259 4.31 7.76 37.76
C HIS A 259 5.70 7.18 38.01
N GLY A 260 6.55 7.81 38.83
CA GLY A 260 7.92 7.38 39.08
C GLY A 260 8.85 7.67 37.91
N ILE A 261 10.13 7.31 38.07
CA ILE A 261 11.16 7.50 37.03
C ILE A 261 10.87 6.59 35.84
N CYS A 262 11.14 7.10 34.63
CA CYS A 262 11.13 6.32 33.40
C CYS A 262 12.33 5.35 33.42
N ASN A 263 12.06 4.06 33.32
CA ASN A 263 13.08 3.01 33.35
C ASN A 263 12.67 1.89 32.38
N GLU A 264 13.51 0.85 32.22
CA GLU A 264 13.24 -0.22 31.24
C GLU A 264 11.89 -0.94 31.49
N SER A 265 11.42 -1.01 32.74
CA SER A 265 10.10 -1.61 33.06
C SER A 265 8.91 -0.77 32.59
N LYS A 266 9.15 0.51 32.32
CA LYS A 266 8.16 1.47 31.83
C LYS A 266 8.44 1.92 30.40
N LYS A 267 9.43 1.33 29.73
CA LYS A 267 9.77 1.70 28.35
C LYS A 267 8.53 1.57 27.46
N ASP A 268 8.30 2.61 26.65
CA ASP A 268 7.15 2.76 25.76
C ASP A 268 5.78 2.84 26.48
N SER A 269 5.76 2.90 27.82
CA SER A 269 4.53 3.20 28.55
C SER A 269 4.13 4.65 28.32
N VAL A 270 2.83 4.85 28.10
CA VAL A 270 2.23 6.16 27.92
C VAL A 270 1.32 6.42 29.10
N VAL A 271 1.44 7.59 29.69
CA VAL A 271 0.62 8.02 30.84
C VAL A 271 -0.03 9.36 30.55
N HIS A 272 -1.08 9.65 31.32
CA HIS A 272 -1.97 10.78 31.09
C HIS A 272 -2.27 11.50 32.39
N PHE A 273 -2.19 12.83 32.35
CA PHE A 273 -2.71 13.69 33.40
C PHE A 273 -3.97 14.39 32.93
N SER A 274 -5.04 14.18 33.67
CA SER A 274 -6.24 15.02 33.59
C SER A 274 -6.23 16.04 34.72
N SER A 275 -6.49 17.32 34.38
CA SER A 275 -6.77 18.33 35.40
C SER A 275 -8.26 18.25 35.79
N PRO A 276 -8.60 18.03 37.07
CA PRO A 276 -10.00 17.96 37.49
C PRO A 276 -10.74 19.30 37.35
N TYR A 277 -10.00 20.42 37.30
CA TYR A 277 -10.58 21.77 37.21
C TYR A 277 -10.65 22.32 35.79
N MET A 278 -9.91 21.72 34.85
CA MET A 278 -9.80 22.20 33.48
C MET A 278 -10.08 21.04 32.52
N MET A 279 -11.36 20.86 32.17
CA MET A 279 -11.86 19.77 31.29
C MET A 279 -11.19 19.69 29.90
N GLN A 280 -10.34 20.64 29.53
CA GLN A 280 -9.68 20.71 28.21
C GLN A 280 -8.16 20.54 28.28
N TYR A 281 -7.56 20.42 29.47
CA TYR A 281 -6.12 20.28 29.60
C TYR A 281 -5.75 18.84 29.93
N HIS A 282 -5.22 18.18 28.90
CA HIS A 282 -4.64 16.86 28.98
C HIS A 282 -3.15 16.96 28.66
N GLU A 283 -2.32 16.38 29.52
CA GLU A 283 -0.89 16.22 29.27
C GLU A 283 -0.62 14.73 29.13
N TYR A 284 0.08 14.36 28.06
CA TYR A 284 0.44 12.98 27.77
C TYR A 284 1.95 12.86 27.79
N TYR A 285 2.47 11.80 28.40
CA TYR A 285 3.90 11.54 28.44
C TYR A 285 4.18 10.10 28.03
N ILE A 286 5.26 9.87 27.29
CA ILE A 286 5.77 8.55 26.96
C ILE A 286 7.16 8.36 27.56
N CYS A 287 7.42 7.18 28.13
CA CYS A 287 8.73 6.83 28.63
C CYS A 287 9.61 6.31 27.48
N SER A 288 10.54 7.14 27.04
CA SER A 288 11.41 6.91 25.88
C SER A 288 12.86 7.15 26.30
N ASN A 289 13.75 6.20 26.00
CA ASN A 289 15.19 6.32 26.30
C ASN A 289 15.55 6.59 27.78
N GLY A 290 14.70 6.17 28.73
CA GLY A 290 14.92 6.41 30.16
C GLY A 290 14.45 7.78 30.66
N GLU A 291 13.81 8.58 29.81
CA GLU A 291 13.22 9.87 30.17
C GLU A 291 11.73 9.92 29.77
N TRP A 292 10.96 10.75 30.46
CA TRP A 292 9.58 11.03 30.09
C TRP A 292 9.56 12.18 29.08
N GLU A 293 9.05 11.90 27.88
CA GLU A 293 8.89 12.87 26.79
C GLU A 293 7.40 13.23 26.64
N GLU A 294 7.08 14.50 26.41
CA GLU A 294 5.70 14.91 26.08
C GLU A 294 5.23 14.24 24.79
N THR A 295 3.96 13.83 24.75
CA THR A 295 3.37 13.15 23.60
C THR A 295 1.91 13.57 23.39
N THR A 296 1.19 12.87 22.51
CA THR A 296 -0.21 13.17 22.17
C THR A 296 -1.16 12.07 22.64
N GLU A 297 -2.45 12.38 22.72
CA GLU A 297 -3.51 11.39 22.98
C GLU A 297 -3.50 10.26 21.95
N PHE A 298 -3.12 10.58 20.71
CA PHE A 298 -2.96 9.63 19.64
C PHE A 298 -1.94 8.53 19.99
N VAL A 299 -0.78 8.91 20.55
CA VAL A 299 0.24 7.96 21.00
C VAL A 299 -0.21 7.20 22.24
N LEU A 300 -1.02 7.79 23.13
CA LEU A 300 -1.63 7.05 24.25
C LEU A 300 -2.53 5.90 23.76
N LYS A 301 -3.35 6.13 22.72
CA LYS A 301 -4.28 5.11 22.21
C LYS A 301 -3.58 4.05 21.35
N ASN A 302 -2.62 4.46 20.52
CA ASN A 302 -2.01 3.57 19.53
C ASN A 302 -0.60 3.07 19.94
N GLY A 303 -0.04 3.60 21.03
CA GLY A 303 1.34 3.39 21.45
C GLY A 303 2.35 4.07 20.52
N LYS A 304 3.64 3.95 20.86
CA LYS A 304 4.73 4.40 19.99
C LYS A 304 4.74 3.62 18.67
N CYS A 305 5.20 4.26 17.61
CA CYS A 305 5.57 3.56 16.38
C CYS A 305 6.87 2.79 16.63
N THR A 306 6.76 1.48 16.64
CA THR A 306 7.86 0.54 16.91
C THR A 306 8.04 -0.37 15.70
N GLN A 307 9.16 -1.08 15.62
CA GLN A 307 9.47 -1.92 14.45
C GLN A 307 8.42 -3.02 14.19
N ASP A 308 7.76 -3.53 15.23
CA ASP A 308 6.65 -4.48 15.13
C ASP A 308 5.36 -3.86 14.58
N LYS A 309 5.27 -2.53 14.56
CA LYS A 309 4.18 -1.76 13.96
C LYS A 309 4.56 -1.11 12.63
N GLU A 310 5.75 -1.37 12.09
CA GLU A 310 6.17 -0.81 10.80
C GLU A 310 5.11 -1.17 9.73
N ASN A 311 4.67 -0.16 8.97
CA ASN A 311 3.60 -0.22 7.98
C ASN A 311 2.18 -0.39 8.53
N GLN A 312 1.99 -0.46 9.85
CA GLN A 312 0.66 -0.46 10.44
C GLN A 312 -0.02 0.89 10.17
N VAL A 313 -1.26 0.84 9.69
CA VAL A 313 -2.12 2.02 9.54
C VAL A 313 -3.12 2.04 10.68
N VAL A 314 -3.26 3.20 11.33
CA VAL A 314 -4.25 3.44 12.38
C VAL A 314 -5.06 4.67 12.04
N SER A 315 -6.36 4.62 12.30
CA SER A 315 -7.25 5.77 12.14
C SER A 315 -7.54 6.38 13.50
N TYR A 316 -7.52 7.71 13.56
CA TYR A 316 -7.75 8.49 14.77
C TYR A 316 -8.72 9.63 14.48
N SER A 317 -9.78 9.68 15.27
CA SER A 317 -10.70 10.82 15.31
C SER A 317 -10.44 11.63 16.57
N ASP A 318 -10.00 12.87 16.38
CA ASP A 318 -9.96 13.86 17.46
C ASP A 318 -11.34 14.49 17.59
N TYR A 319 -11.91 14.50 18.79
CA TYR A 319 -13.20 15.16 19.06
C TYR A 319 -13.13 16.68 18.88
N THR A 320 -11.95 17.28 18.91
CA THR A 320 -11.75 18.73 18.75
C THR A 320 -11.83 19.18 17.30
N THR A 321 -11.40 18.34 16.35
CA THR A 321 -11.53 18.59 14.90
C THR A 321 -12.80 17.92 14.39
N LEU A 322 -13.92 18.64 14.52
CA LEU A 322 -15.23 18.24 13.98
C LEU A 322 -15.11 17.64 12.54
N TYR A 323 -15.17 16.30 12.46
CA TYR A 323 -15.46 15.46 11.26
C TYR A 323 -14.35 15.05 10.29
N MET A 324 -13.08 14.93 10.67
CA MET A 324 -12.09 14.24 9.82
C MET A 324 -11.39 13.12 10.59
N GLU A 325 -11.68 11.87 10.22
CA GLU A 325 -10.85 10.73 10.60
C GLU A 325 -9.51 10.88 9.90
N GLN A 326 -8.46 11.18 10.66
CA GLN A 326 -7.10 11.17 10.14
C GLN A 326 -6.56 9.76 10.26
N SER A 327 -5.78 9.34 9.26
CA SER A 327 -5.08 8.05 9.31
C SER A 327 -3.59 8.31 9.37
N TYR A 328 -2.88 7.48 10.12
CA TYR A 328 -1.44 7.56 10.31
C TYR A 328 -0.82 6.22 9.95
N ILE A 329 0.37 6.25 9.36
CA ILE A 329 1.18 5.06 9.07
C ILE A 329 2.46 5.10 9.90
N CYS A 330 2.79 4.00 10.56
CA CYS A 330 4.04 3.87 11.29
C CYS A 330 5.18 3.57 10.31
N ARG A 331 6.15 4.48 10.21
CA ARG A 331 7.32 4.35 9.36
C ARG A 331 8.56 4.85 10.06
N SER A 332 9.62 4.05 10.03
CA SER A 332 10.94 4.44 10.57
C SER A 332 10.90 4.90 12.03
N GLY A 333 9.98 4.34 12.83
CA GLY A 333 9.83 4.67 14.25
C GLY A 333 8.96 5.90 14.54
N GLU A 334 8.34 6.52 13.53
CA GLU A 334 7.42 7.65 13.69
C GLU A 334 6.05 7.38 13.06
N TRP A 335 5.01 7.94 13.66
CA TRP A 335 3.67 7.96 13.07
C TRP A 335 3.58 9.16 12.14
N ILE A 336 3.47 8.90 10.84
CA ILE A 336 3.36 9.92 9.80
C ILE A 336 1.90 10.00 9.38
N ASP A 337 1.37 11.21 9.20
CA ASP A 337 0.04 11.39 8.64
C ASP A 337 -0.02 10.72 7.25
N LYS A 338 -1.07 9.92 7.01
CA LYS A 338 -1.21 9.11 5.78
C LYS A 338 -1.33 10.01 4.54
N GLU A 339 -2.01 11.14 4.64
CA GLU A 339 -2.06 12.12 3.56
C GLU A 339 -0.69 12.78 3.38
N GLU A 340 -0.02 13.19 4.45
CA GLU A 340 1.35 13.75 4.36
C GLU A 340 2.34 12.75 3.73
N TRP A 341 2.21 11.45 4.05
CA TRP A 341 3.01 10.40 3.43
C TRP A 341 2.69 10.24 1.94
N LEU A 342 1.41 10.21 1.56
CA LEU A 342 0.99 10.17 0.15
C LEU A 342 1.44 11.42 -0.64
N HIS A 343 1.59 12.56 0.03
CA HIS A 343 2.11 13.80 -0.55
C HIS A 343 3.64 13.93 -0.43
N SER A 344 4.30 13.09 0.36
CA SER A 344 5.76 13.08 0.45
C SER A 344 6.35 12.69 -0.91
N ALA A 345 7.44 13.35 -1.30
CA ALA A 345 7.97 13.28 -2.66
C ALA A 345 8.25 11.82 -3.06
N CYS A 346 7.44 11.30 -3.97
CA CYS A 346 7.78 10.12 -4.75
C CYS A 346 9.12 10.41 -5.46
N ASN A 347 10.10 9.54 -5.26
CA ASN A 347 11.45 9.72 -5.78
C ASN A 347 11.99 8.37 -6.27
N GLU A 348 13.10 8.38 -7.00
CA GLU A 348 13.70 7.17 -7.61
C GLU A 348 13.99 6.06 -6.58
N SER A 349 14.17 6.38 -5.29
CA SER A 349 14.38 5.36 -4.25
C SER A 349 13.08 4.65 -3.80
N ASN A 350 11.92 5.12 -4.23
CA ASN A 350 10.60 4.68 -3.77
C ASN A 350 9.69 4.23 -4.92
N GLU A 351 10.22 4.01 -6.14
CA GLU A 351 9.43 3.69 -7.34
C GLU A 351 8.70 2.34 -7.28
N ASN A 352 9.02 1.48 -6.31
CA ASN A 352 8.34 0.20 -6.15
C ASN A 352 6.88 0.40 -5.69
N PRO A 353 5.91 -0.33 -6.27
CA PRO A 353 4.52 -0.32 -5.84
C PRO A 353 4.40 -0.53 -4.33
N GLN A 354 3.61 0.32 -3.66
CA GLN A 354 3.34 0.23 -2.23
C GLN A 354 1.87 -0.15 -2.01
N SER A 355 1.63 -1.31 -1.41
CA SER A 355 0.28 -1.69 -0.98
C SER A 355 0.00 -1.11 0.40
N ILE A 356 -1.03 -0.30 0.50
CA ILE A 356 -1.57 0.24 1.76
C ILE A 356 -3.01 -0.26 1.89
N GLU A 357 -3.24 -1.12 2.90
CA GLU A 357 -4.49 -1.84 3.11
C GLU A 357 -4.89 -2.71 1.89
N LYS A 358 -5.93 -2.30 1.14
CA LYS A 358 -6.42 -2.97 -0.08
C LYS A 358 -6.03 -2.25 -1.36
N ASN A 359 -5.41 -1.09 -1.23
CA ASN A 359 -5.06 -0.21 -2.34
C ASN A 359 -3.57 -0.35 -2.63
N THR A 360 -3.19 -0.41 -3.89
CA THR A 360 -1.78 -0.37 -4.28
C THR A 360 -1.53 0.96 -4.97
N TYR A 361 -0.49 1.66 -4.55
CA TYR A 361 -0.08 2.94 -5.08
C TYR A 361 1.25 2.77 -5.82
N ILE A 362 1.38 3.36 -6.99
CA ILE A 362 2.62 3.38 -7.77
C ILE A 362 3.18 4.79 -7.75
N CYS A 363 4.45 4.90 -7.39
CA CYS A 363 5.20 6.15 -7.48
C CYS A 363 5.73 6.27 -8.91
N ASN A 364 5.15 7.17 -9.71
CA ASN A 364 5.64 7.46 -11.05
C ASN A 364 5.86 8.98 -11.20
N SER A 365 7.06 9.37 -11.63
CA SER A 365 7.41 10.74 -11.99
C SER A 365 7.15 11.78 -10.89
N GLY A 366 7.31 11.38 -9.62
CA GLY A 366 7.13 12.29 -8.49
C GLY A 366 5.73 12.30 -7.88
N THR A 367 4.81 11.46 -8.36
CA THR A 367 3.43 11.36 -7.87
C THR A 367 3.02 9.91 -7.60
N TRP A 368 2.39 9.69 -6.44
CA TRP A 368 1.74 8.42 -6.12
C TRP A 368 0.39 8.34 -6.84
N THR A 369 0.20 7.30 -7.64
CA THR A 369 -1.05 7.04 -8.38
C THR A 369 -1.67 5.76 -7.84
N LEU A 370 -2.96 5.78 -7.52
CA LEU A 370 -3.70 4.58 -7.11
C LEU A 370 -3.85 3.65 -8.32
N ILE A 371 -3.45 2.38 -8.19
CA ILE A 371 -3.69 1.35 -9.22
C ILE A 371 -5.21 1.19 -9.40
N GLY A 372 -5.72 1.73 -10.50
CA GLY A 372 -7.14 1.69 -10.89
C GLY A 372 -7.74 3.01 -11.36
N GLU A 373 -7.07 4.16 -11.15
CA GLU A 373 -7.60 5.51 -11.49
C GLU A 373 -7.02 6.10 -12.78
N ASP A 374 -6.86 5.28 -13.82
CA ASP A 374 -6.31 5.63 -15.13
C ASP A 374 -4.75 5.60 -15.20
N CYS A 375 -4.22 5.12 -16.32
CA CYS A 375 -2.81 5.20 -16.67
C CYS A 375 -2.65 6.12 -17.88
N ASN A 376 -1.57 6.91 -17.92
CA ASN A 376 -1.31 7.82 -19.04
C ASN A 376 -1.08 7.01 -20.34
N SER A 377 -1.47 7.55 -21.49
CA SER A 377 -1.26 6.93 -22.80
C SER A 377 0.22 6.61 -23.09
N ASP A 378 1.14 7.34 -22.47
CA ASP A 378 2.58 7.10 -22.57
C ASP A 378 3.02 5.78 -21.90
N LEU A 379 2.17 5.20 -21.04
CA LEU A 379 2.43 3.95 -20.32
C LEU A 379 1.73 2.74 -20.96
N GLN A 380 1.04 2.94 -22.09
CA GLN A 380 0.29 1.89 -22.75
C GLN A 380 1.20 0.70 -23.08
N GLY A 381 0.81 -0.49 -22.62
CA GLY A 381 1.54 -1.74 -22.85
C GLY A 381 2.76 -1.97 -21.94
N ILE A 382 3.05 -1.08 -20.99
CA ILE A 382 4.06 -1.34 -19.96
C ILE A 382 3.51 -2.34 -18.95
N VAL A 383 4.27 -3.41 -18.73
CA VAL A 383 3.99 -4.44 -17.71
C VAL A 383 4.73 -4.06 -16.44
N GLU A 384 4.03 -4.07 -15.31
CA GLU A 384 4.60 -3.88 -13.99
C GLU A 384 4.35 -5.09 -13.09
N GLU A 385 5.40 -5.52 -12.39
CA GLU A 385 5.38 -6.64 -11.46
C GLU A 385 5.06 -6.15 -10.04
N VAL A 386 4.01 -6.69 -9.44
CA VAL A 386 3.59 -6.37 -8.07
C VAL A 386 3.67 -7.63 -7.21
N PHE A 387 4.56 -7.62 -6.22
CA PHE A 387 4.64 -8.72 -5.24
C PHE A 387 3.52 -8.61 -4.21
N ASN A 388 2.71 -9.66 -4.07
CA ASN A 388 1.67 -9.73 -3.05
C ASN A 388 2.18 -10.55 -1.86
N GLU A 389 2.55 -9.87 -0.76
CA GLU A 389 3.05 -10.52 0.46
C GLU A 389 2.06 -11.54 1.05
N SER A 390 0.76 -11.28 0.96
CA SER A 390 -0.28 -12.14 1.55
C SER A 390 -0.41 -13.50 0.87
N THR A 391 -0.12 -13.57 -0.43
CA THR A 391 -0.19 -14.81 -1.23
C THR A 391 1.18 -15.35 -1.60
N SER A 392 2.26 -14.60 -1.32
CA SER A 392 3.63 -14.91 -1.77
C SER A 392 3.72 -15.12 -3.29
N ASN A 393 2.85 -14.46 -4.07
CA ASN A 393 2.79 -14.56 -5.52
C ASN A 393 3.01 -13.18 -6.17
N PHE A 394 3.54 -13.19 -7.38
CA PHE A 394 3.61 -12.01 -8.23
C PHE A 394 2.32 -11.86 -9.03
N SER A 395 1.77 -10.65 -9.05
CA SER A 395 0.72 -10.24 -9.98
C SER A 395 1.32 -9.24 -10.94
N TYR A 396 1.08 -9.44 -12.23
CA TYR A 396 1.49 -8.49 -13.26
C TYR A 396 0.30 -7.59 -13.61
N TYR A 397 0.56 -6.31 -13.83
CA TYR A 397 -0.42 -5.34 -14.29
C TYR A 397 0.06 -4.71 -15.58
N ILE A 398 -0.87 -4.39 -16.48
CA ILE A 398 -0.59 -3.75 -17.75
C ILE A 398 -1.55 -2.59 -17.96
N CYS A 399 -1.03 -1.49 -18.50
CA CYS A 399 -1.85 -0.36 -18.90
C CYS A 399 -2.55 -0.70 -20.23
N LYS A 400 -3.86 -0.94 -20.18
CA LYS A 400 -4.73 -1.26 -21.32
C LYS A 400 -5.89 -0.27 -21.36
N ASP A 401 -6.15 0.31 -22.54
CA ASP A 401 -7.15 1.36 -22.75
C ASP A 401 -7.11 2.52 -21.72
N ASN A 402 -5.90 3.01 -21.41
CA ASN A 402 -5.65 4.01 -20.36
C ASN A 402 -6.11 3.58 -18.96
N LYS A 403 -6.21 2.28 -18.68
CA LYS A 403 -6.49 1.75 -17.35
C LYS A 403 -5.53 0.62 -17.00
N TRP A 404 -5.08 0.60 -15.75
CA TRP A 404 -4.36 -0.56 -15.24
C TRP A 404 -5.31 -1.75 -15.14
N ALA A 405 -4.99 -2.83 -15.85
CA ALA A 405 -5.65 -4.11 -15.76
C ALA A 405 -4.65 -5.17 -15.29
N GLN A 406 -5.12 -6.23 -14.64
CA GLN A 406 -4.25 -7.37 -14.32
C GLN A 406 -3.82 -8.01 -15.64
N ALA A 407 -2.51 -8.08 -15.87
CA ALA A 407 -1.94 -8.69 -17.06
C ALA A 407 -2.12 -10.21 -16.99
N SER A 408 -2.50 -10.80 -18.12
CA SER A 408 -2.33 -12.24 -18.33
C SER A 408 -0.84 -12.61 -18.28
N ILE A 409 -0.54 -13.90 -18.10
CA ILE A 409 0.85 -14.40 -18.12
C ILE A 409 1.53 -14.03 -19.45
N LEU A 410 0.79 -14.13 -20.57
CA LEU A 410 1.29 -13.81 -21.90
C LEU A 410 1.55 -12.31 -22.06
N GLU A 411 0.65 -11.47 -21.57
CA GLU A 411 0.87 -10.02 -21.57
C GLU A 411 2.06 -9.64 -20.68
N ALA A 412 2.30 -10.35 -19.57
CA ALA A 412 3.44 -10.11 -18.71
C ALA A 412 4.78 -10.48 -19.35
N GLU A 413 4.79 -11.58 -20.12
CA GLU A 413 6.01 -12.13 -20.75
C GLU A 413 6.35 -11.41 -22.07
N TYR A 414 5.33 -11.06 -22.86
CA TYR A 414 5.52 -10.52 -24.22
C TYR A 414 5.00 -9.10 -24.43
N GLY A 415 4.40 -8.50 -23.41
CA GLY A 415 3.73 -7.20 -23.50
C GLY A 415 2.34 -7.29 -24.14
N LEU A 416 1.70 -6.12 -24.29
CA LEU A 416 0.37 -6.01 -24.86
C LEU A 416 0.40 -6.40 -26.34
N CYS A 417 -0.49 -7.31 -26.75
CA CYS A 417 -0.78 -7.53 -28.16
C CYS A 417 -1.54 -6.31 -28.69
N ASP A 418 -0.85 -5.45 -29.44
CA ASP A 418 -1.38 -4.22 -30.02
C ASP A 418 -1.18 -4.17 -31.53
N GLU A 419 -1.60 -3.08 -32.18
CA GLU A 419 -1.49 -2.92 -33.64
C GLU A 419 -0.03 -2.94 -34.15
N ASN A 420 0.96 -2.69 -33.29
CA ASN A 420 2.37 -2.77 -33.66
C ASN A 420 2.93 -4.20 -33.56
N LYS A 421 2.24 -5.07 -32.82
CA LYS A 421 2.60 -6.48 -32.61
C LYS A 421 1.73 -7.46 -33.37
N GLU A 422 0.71 -7.00 -34.10
CA GLU A 422 -0.20 -7.86 -34.88
C GLU A 422 0.63 -8.74 -35.86
N GLY A 423 0.55 -10.06 -35.68
CA GLY A 423 1.33 -11.06 -36.42
C GLY A 423 2.67 -11.48 -35.79
N GLU A 424 3.12 -10.81 -34.72
CA GLU A 424 4.33 -11.20 -33.98
C GLU A 424 4.13 -12.58 -33.34
N ILE A 425 5.15 -13.45 -33.46
CA ILE A 425 5.15 -14.80 -32.88
C ILE A 425 6.02 -14.80 -31.62
N ALA A 426 5.44 -15.22 -30.51
CA ALA A 426 6.09 -15.40 -29.22
C ALA A 426 6.23 -16.89 -28.87
N ILE A 427 7.27 -17.24 -28.10
CA ILE A 427 7.56 -18.63 -27.69
C ILE A 427 7.58 -18.70 -26.17
N SER A 428 6.71 -19.54 -25.58
CA SER A 428 6.63 -19.76 -24.13
C SER A 428 7.96 -20.18 -23.51
N ASP A 429 8.54 -19.36 -22.62
CA ASP A 429 9.79 -19.70 -21.93
C ASP A 429 9.62 -20.93 -21.02
N GLN A 430 8.39 -21.18 -20.54
CA GLN A 430 8.11 -22.27 -19.60
C GLN A 430 8.10 -23.65 -20.26
N SER A 431 7.80 -23.72 -21.56
CA SER A 431 7.60 -25.00 -22.23
C SER A 431 8.45 -25.17 -23.50
N ASN A 432 8.92 -24.10 -24.14
CA ASN A 432 9.53 -24.12 -25.48
C ASN A 432 8.71 -24.89 -26.53
N THR A 433 7.45 -25.23 -26.21
CA THR A 433 6.58 -26.10 -27.00
C THR A 433 5.22 -25.46 -27.26
N ILE A 434 5.03 -24.21 -26.85
CA ILE A 434 3.79 -23.48 -27.11
C ILE A 434 4.20 -22.17 -27.75
N TYR A 435 3.66 -21.94 -28.94
CA TYR A 435 3.85 -20.73 -29.72
C TYR A 435 2.57 -19.92 -29.60
N TYR A 436 2.73 -18.60 -29.58
CA TYR A 436 1.61 -17.67 -29.59
C TYR A 436 1.78 -16.70 -30.75
N ILE A 437 0.68 -16.32 -31.39
CA ILE A 437 0.65 -15.21 -32.35
C ILE A 437 -0.23 -14.10 -31.78
N CYS A 438 0.23 -12.86 -31.88
CA CYS A 438 -0.61 -11.72 -31.56
C CYS A 438 -1.63 -11.54 -32.68
N HIS A 439 -2.91 -11.77 -32.39
CA HIS A 439 -4.02 -11.62 -33.32
C HIS A 439 -5.22 -10.91 -32.69
N ASN A 440 -5.79 -9.93 -33.38
CA ASN A 440 -6.94 -9.12 -32.90
C ASN A 440 -6.74 -8.52 -31.50
N LYS A 441 -5.53 -8.07 -31.17
CA LYS A 441 -5.16 -7.54 -29.84
C LYS A 441 -5.20 -8.58 -28.71
N GLU A 442 -5.15 -9.86 -29.04
CA GLU A 442 -5.03 -10.98 -28.10
C GLU A 442 -3.93 -11.97 -28.53
N TRP A 443 -3.26 -12.61 -27.57
CA TRP A 443 -2.30 -13.67 -27.88
C TRP A 443 -3.03 -15.00 -28.08
N GLU A 444 -3.00 -15.56 -29.29
CA GLU A 444 -3.62 -16.84 -29.64
C GLU A 444 -2.57 -17.96 -29.71
N GLU A 445 -2.87 -19.11 -29.12
CA GLU A 445 -1.98 -20.28 -29.17
C GLU A 445 -1.96 -20.92 -30.57
N ILE A 446 -0.77 -21.18 -31.09
CA ILE A 446 -0.55 -21.91 -32.35
C ILE A 446 0.31 -23.16 -32.10
N GLU A 447 0.06 -24.19 -32.91
CA GLU A 447 0.75 -25.47 -32.78
C GLU A 447 2.23 -25.34 -33.19
N ILE A 448 3.12 -26.12 -32.57
CA ILE A 448 4.56 -26.10 -32.86
C ILE A 448 4.82 -26.42 -34.33
N CYS A 449 5.74 -25.66 -34.95
CA CYS A 449 6.39 -26.05 -36.19
C CYS A 449 7.59 -26.95 -35.88
N ASP A 450 7.49 -28.24 -36.22
CA ASP A 450 8.56 -29.21 -36.10
C ASP A 450 8.77 -29.95 -37.44
N ASP A 451 9.78 -30.83 -37.51
CA ASP A 451 10.09 -31.61 -38.72
C ASP A 451 8.90 -32.43 -39.25
N SER A 452 7.90 -32.75 -38.41
CA SER A 452 6.70 -33.48 -38.85
C SER A 452 5.69 -32.61 -39.59
N LYS A 453 5.82 -31.29 -39.44
CA LYS A 453 4.97 -30.27 -40.07
C LYS A 453 5.71 -29.43 -41.11
N GLU A 454 6.90 -29.83 -41.52
CA GLU A 454 7.64 -29.12 -42.56
C GLU A 454 6.75 -28.96 -43.81
N ASN A 455 6.57 -27.71 -44.24
CA ASN A 455 5.66 -27.29 -45.31
C ASN A 455 4.15 -27.36 -44.99
N GLU A 456 3.74 -27.50 -43.73
CA GLU A 456 2.36 -27.22 -43.36
C GLU A 456 2.08 -25.72 -43.40
N ILE A 457 0.86 -25.38 -43.81
CA ILE A 457 0.36 -24.01 -43.91
C ILE A 457 -0.63 -23.80 -42.76
N PHE A 458 -0.33 -22.85 -41.88
CA PHE A 458 -1.28 -22.35 -40.89
C PHE A 458 -1.92 -21.07 -41.42
N SER A 459 -3.24 -21.07 -41.58
CA SER A 459 -3.98 -19.90 -42.06
C SER A 459 -4.92 -19.39 -40.98
N SER A 460 -4.72 -18.14 -40.54
CA SER A 460 -5.75 -17.36 -39.86
C SER A 460 -6.48 -16.47 -40.90
N LYS A 461 -7.43 -15.63 -40.47
CA LYS A 461 -8.13 -14.74 -41.41
C LYS A 461 -7.22 -13.72 -42.09
N GLU A 462 -6.09 -13.38 -41.45
CA GLU A 462 -5.20 -12.30 -41.87
C GLU A 462 -3.77 -12.76 -42.13
N TYR A 463 -3.38 -13.94 -41.61
CA TYR A 463 -2.02 -14.44 -41.70
C TYR A 463 -1.97 -15.82 -42.35
N VAL A 464 -0.93 -16.03 -43.15
CA VAL A 464 -0.56 -17.34 -43.67
C VAL A 464 0.87 -17.61 -43.24
N LEU A 465 1.04 -18.55 -42.31
CA LEU A 465 2.35 -18.99 -41.84
C LEU A 465 2.71 -20.30 -42.51
N ILE A 466 3.99 -20.47 -42.84
CA ILE A 466 4.54 -21.70 -43.38
C ILE A 466 5.55 -22.26 -42.38
N CYS A 467 5.42 -23.53 -42.03
CA CYS A 467 6.41 -24.19 -41.20
C CYS A 467 7.63 -24.55 -42.06
N GLN A 468 8.76 -23.89 -41.82
CA GLN A 468 10.02 -24.15 -42.53
C GLN A 468 11.20 -24.22 -41.56
N ASN A 469 11.98 -25.29 -41.65
CA ASN A 469 13.15 -25.55 -40.81
C ASN A 469 12.84 -25.47 -39.30
N GLY A 470 11.67 -25.96 -38.88
CA GLY A 470 11.24 -25.94 -37.48
C GLY A 470 10.89 -24.54 -36.93
N SER A 471 10.53 -23.60 -37.80
CA SER A 471 9.96 -22.31 -37.40
C SER A 471 8.82 -21.88 -38.33
N TRP A 472 7.82 -21.21 -37.78
CA TRP A 472 6.77 -20.57 -38.57
C TRP A 472 7.32 -19.30 -39.22
N ILE A 473 7.20 -19.20 -40.54
CA ILE A 473 7.60 -18.04 -41.34
C ILE A 473 6.33 -17.41 -41.93
N ASP A 474 6.18 -16.10 -41.76
CA ASP A 474 5.09 -15.35 -42.40
C ASP A 474 5.27 -15.33 -43.93
N ALA A 475 4.22 -15.73 -44.66
CA ALA A 475 4.16 -15.72 -46.11
C ALA A 475 4.07 -14.29 -46.70
N GLY A 476 3.68 -13.29 -45.90
CA GLY A 476 3.58 -11.89 -46.32
C GLY A 476 2.66 -11.70 -47.53
N GLU A 477 3.09 -10.91 -48.52
CA GLU A 477 2.33 -10.67 -49.78
C GLU A 477 2.05 -11.95 -50.58
N LYS A 478 2.82 -13.02 -50.35
CA LYS A 478 2.67 -14.31 -51.05
C LYS A 478 1.61 -15.21 -50.41
N SER A 479 0.96 -14.75 -49.33
CA SER A 479 -0.06 -15.50 -48.60
C SER A 479 -1.13 -16.10 -49.51
N GLN A 480 -1.68 -15.29 -50.43
CA GLN A 480 -2.77 -15.73 -51.29
C GLN A 480 -2.31 -16.72 -52.37
N VAL A 481 -1.10 -16.56 -52.92
CA VAL A 481 -0.55 -17.55 -53.87
C VAL A 481 -0.29 -18.90 -53.19
N ILE A 482 0.19 -18.86 -51.94
CA ILE A 482 0.45 -20.07 -51.15
C ILE A 482 -0.85 -20.78 -50.78
N LEU A 483 -1.92 -20.05 -50.43
CA LEU A 483 -3.23 -20.63 -50.15
C LEU A 483 -3.86 -21.32 -51.37
N GLU A 484 -3.72 -20.73 -52.56
CA GLU A 484 -4.35 -21.25 -53.78
C GLU A 484 -3.51 -22.35 -54.46
N TYR A 485 -2.18 -22.22 -54.46
CA TYR A 485 -1.27 -23.07 -55.26
C TYR A 485 -0.28 -23.88 -54.41
N GLY A 486 -0.26 -23.69 -53.08
CA GLY A 486 0.67 -24.35 -52.18
C GLY A 486 2.05 -23.68 -52.13
N ILE A 487 2.97 -24.29 -51.40
CA ILE A 487 4.35 -23.79 -51.23
C ILE A 487 5.13 -24.04 -52.51
N CYS A 488 6.02 -23.12 -52.86
CA CYS A 488 6.92 -23.31 -53.99
C CYS A 488 8.00 -24.35 -53.63
N ASP A 489 7.82 -25.58 -54.10
CA ASP A 489 8.74 -26.69 -53.92
C ASP A 489 9.21 -27.24 -55.28
N THR A 490 9.89 -28.40 -55.28
CA THR A 490 10.35 -29.03 -56.52
C THR A 490 9.22 -29.49 -57.42
N ASP A 491 8.05 -29.80 -56.86
CA ASP A 491 6.89 -30.27 -57.61
C ASP A 491 6.16 -29.09 -58.28
N ASN A 492 6.23 -27.91 -57.65
CA ASN A 492 5.65 -26.68 -58.15
C ASN A 492 6.63 -25.81 -58.96
N ASN A 493 7.91 -26.18 -59.06
CA ASN A 493 8.91 -25.39 -59.79
C ASN A 493 8.52 -25.21 -61.27
N GLY A 494 8.36 -23.94 -61.67
CA GLY A 494 7.90 -23.53 -63.00
C GLY A 494 6.39 -23.39 -63.17
N ILE A 495 5.60 -23.67 -62.13
CA ILE A 495 4.17 -23.36 -62.13
C ILE A 495 3.97 -21.84 -62.06
N PHE A 496 3.08 -21.35 -62.92
CA PHE A 496 2.57 -19.99 -62.87
C PHE A 496 1.29 -19.97 -62.05
N ALA A 497 1.20 -19.00 -61.16
CA ALA A 497 0.02 -18.71 -60.38
C ALA A 497 -0.43 -17.29 -60.67
N SER A 498 -1.73 -17.10 -60.84
CA SER A 498 -2.33 -15.78 -61.00
C SER A 498 -3.25 -15.55 -59.81
N VAL A 499 -2.94 -14.54 -59.01
CA VAL A 499 -3.74 -14.14 -57.86
C VAL A 499 -4.53 -12.90 -58.25
N THR A 500 -5.83 -12.93 -57.98
CA THR A 500 -6.70 -11.78 -58.21
C THR A 500 -6.98 -11.09 -56.89
N THR A 501 -6.52 -9.85 -56.73
CA THR A 501 -6.78 -9.03 -55.56
C THR A 501 -7.78 -7.91 -55.90
N ASN A 502 -8.66 -7.60 -54.95
CA ASN A 502 -9.55 -6.45 -55.06
C ASN A 502 -8.74 -5.19 -54.76
N ALA A 503 -8.62 -4.28 -55.74
CA ALA A 503 -8.01 -2.99 -55.50
C ALA A 503 -8.92 -2.13 -54.62
N ASN A 504 -8.53 -1.88 -53.37
CA ASN A 504 -9.30 -1.05 -52.44
C ASN A 504 -9.37 0.43 -52.89
N GLU A 505 -8.45 0.89 -53.73
CA GLU A 505 -8.44 2.25 -54.28
C GLU A 505 -8.14 2.25 -55.77
N CYS A 506 -9.19 2.16 -56.59
CA CYS A 506 -9.06 2.37 -58.02
C CYS A 506 -9.19 3.86 -58.34
N SER A 507 -8.08 4.59 -58.37
CA SER A 507 -8.03 6.00 -58.75
C SER A 507 -8.09 6.19 -60.28
N ILE A 508 -9.07 5.57 -60.95
CA ILE A 508 -9.27 5.80 -62.39
C ILE A 508 -10.25 6.94 -62.59
N ILE A 509 -9.73 8.07 -63.09
CA ILE A 509 -10.40 9.36 -63.18
C ILE A 509 -11.56 9.41 -64.21
N ASP A 510 -11.80 8.42 -65.09
CA ASP A 510 -12.69 8.64 -66.24
C ASP A 510 -13.68 7.51 -66.65
N TYR A 511 -13.85 6.43 -65.89
CA TYR A 511 -14.81 5.37 -66.27
C TYR A 511 -15.83 5.02 -65.15
N PRO A 512 -17.01 5.68 -65.12
CA PRO A 512 -17.97 5.58 -64.02
C PRO A 512 -18.78 4.26 -63.94
N ASN A 513 -18.40 3.19 -64.66
CA ASN A 513 -19.21 1.96 -64.74
C ASN A 513 -18.42 0.64 -64.53
N ILE A 514 -17.18 0.68 -64.06
CA ILE A 514 -16.43 -0.54 -63.70
C ILE A 514 -16.51 -0.67 -62.18
N ASN A 515 -17.42 -1.51 -61.69
CA ASN A 515 -17.73 -1.61 -60.25
C ASN A 515 -16.69 -2.40 -59.45
N GLU A 516 -15.76 -3.12 -60.11
CA GLU A 516 -14.72 -3.89 -59.43
C GLU A 516 -13.42 -3.79 -60.26
N CYS A 517 -12.38 -3.20 -59.67
CA CYS A 517 -11.04 -3.24 -60.24
C CYS A 517 -10.31 -4.45 -59.68
N LEU A 518 -10.04 -5.40 -60.55
CA LEU A 518 -9.27 -6.60 -60.24
C LEU A 518 -7.81 -6.35 -60.67
N ILE A 519 -6.89 -6.42 -59.73
CA ILE A 519 -5.46 -6.49 -60.03
C ILE A 519 -5.12 -7.97 -60.15
N ILE A 520 -4.48 -8.34 -61.26
CA ILE A 520 -3.98 -9.71 -61.48
C ILE A 520 -2.48 -9.66 -61.29
N GLU A 521 -2.03 -10.16 -60.16
CA GLU A 521 -0.62 -10.39 -59.90
C GLU A 521 -0.27 -11.79 -60.36
N ASN A 522 0.82 -11.90 -61.13
CA ASN A 522 1.29 -13.19 -61.61
C ASN A 522 2.55 -13.54 -60.84
N TYR A 523 2.61 -14.77 -60.35
CA TYR A 523 3.74 -15.32 -59.66
C TYR A 523 4.23 -16.56 -60.41
N VAL A 524 5.51 -16.85 -60.28
CA VAL A 524 6.12 -18.08 -60.78
C VAL A 524 6.99 -18.69 -59.70
N CYS A 525 6.84 -19.98 -59.49
CA CYS A 525 7.65 -20.72 -58.53
C CYS A 525 9.02 -21.01 -59.14
N LYS A 526 10.08 -20.45 -58.55
CA LYS A 526 11.47 -20.63 -58.98
C LYS A 526 12.39 -20.83 -57.79
N ASN A 527 13.27 -21.82 -57.89
CA ASN A 527 14.32 -22.06 -56.90
C ASN A 527 13.77 -22.21 -55.46
N GLY A 528 12.56 -22.73 -55.30
CA GLY A 528 11.91 -22.90 -54.00
C GLY A 528 11.20 -21.64 -53.46
N GLU A 529 11.07 -20.58 -54.25
CA GLU A 529 10.32 -19.38 -53.86
C GLU A 529 9.34 -18.94 -54.94
N TRP A 530 8.14 -18.50 -54.51
CA TRP A 530 7.25 -17.73 -55.38
C TRP A 530 7.84 -16.35 -55.63
N GLN A 531 8.02 -15.99 -56.89
CA GLN A 531 8.53 -14.69 -57.34
C GLN A 531 7.51 -14.03 -58.25
N GLU A 532 7.42 -12.71 -58.26
CA GLU A 532 6.57 -12.00 -59.22
C GLU A 532 7.04 -12.34 -60.65
N ALA A 533 6.11 -12.81 -61.47
CA ALA A 533 6.39 -13.20 -62.84
C ALA A 533 6.50 -11.95 -63.71
N THR A 534 7.61 -11.83 -64.42
CA THR A 534 7.81 -10.75 -65.40
C THR A 534 6.81 -10.88 -66.55
N GLN A 535 6.50 -9.77 -67.24
CA GLN A 535 5.58 -9.81 -68.38
C GLN A 535 6.05 -10.78 -69.48
N VAL A 536 7.36 -10.91 -69.69
CA VAL A 536 7.93 -11.86 -70.63
C VAL A 536 7.65 -13.31 -70.21
N GLU A 537 7.70 -13.61 -68.91
CA GLU A 537 7.40 -14.93 -68.37
C GLU A 537 5.92 -15.25 -68.43
N VAL A 538 5.05 -14.30 -68.13
CA VAL A 538 3.59 -14.47 -68.27
C VAL A 538 3.22 -14.77 -69.73
N LYS A 539 3.88 -14.11 -70.69
CA LYS A 539 3.55 -14.25 -72.13
C LYS A 539 4.20 -15.46 -72.80
N TYR A 540 5.45 -15.78 -72.45
CA TYR A 540 6.25 -16.79 -73.16
C TYR A 540 6.69 -17.97 -72.29
N GLY A 541 6.29 -17.99 -71.02
CA GLY A 541 6.71 -18.98 -70.03
C GLY A 541 8.14 -18.77 -69.55
N LEU A 542 8.63 -19.70 -68.73
CA LEU A 542 10.01 -19.67 -68.26
C LEU A 542 11.02 -19.86 -69.39
N CYS A 543 12.15 -19.16 -69.27
CA CYS A 543 13.34 -19.42 -70.07
C CYS A 543 13.87 -20.80 -69.66
N ASP A 544 14.02 -21.70 -70.63
CA ASP A 544 14.50 -23.05 -70.45
C ASP A 544 15.50 -23.39 -71.57
N SER A 545 16.14 -24.55 -71.49
CA SER A 545 17.09 -25.01 -72.52
C SER A 545 16.50 -25.08 -73.95
N GLU A 546 15.18 -25.21 -74.13
CA GLU A 546 14.56 -25.16 -75.46
C GLU A 546 14.39 -23.73 -75.97
N LYS A 547 14.38 -22.75 -75.06
CA LYS A 547 14.27 -21.32 -75.37
C LYS A 547 15.60 -20.60 -75.34
N GLU A 548 16.70 -21.25 -74.99
CA GLU A 548 18.03 -20.65 -74.94
C GLU A 548 18.38 -19.91 -76.24
N TYR A 549 18.82 -18.66 -76.11
CA TYR A 549 19.10 -17.69 -77.17
C TYR A 549 17.92 -17.29 -78.06
N LYS A 550 16.69 -17.69 -77.73
CA LYS A 550 15.50 -17.12 -78.40
C LYS A 550 15.31 -15.69 -77.94
N VAL A 551 15.11 -14.81 -78.92
CA VAL A 551 14.73 -13.41 -78.69
C VAL A 551 13.22 -13.29 -78.91
N VAL A 552 12.53 -12.73 -77.92
CA VAL A 552 11.08 -12.47 -77.95
C VAL A 552 10.84 -10.98 -77.75
N CYS A 553 9.69 -10.50 -78.23
CA CYS A 553 9.27 -9.12 -78.04
C CYS A 553 8.07 -9.05 -77.09
N VAL A 554 8.15 -8.16 -76.11
CA VAL A 554 7.06 -7.79 -75.21
C VAL A 554 6.72 -6.34 -75.48
N ASN A 555 5.42 -6.06 -75.64
CA ASN A 555 4.97 -4.68 -75.73
C ASN A 555 4.63 -4.26 -74.31
N GLU A 556 5.23 -3.15 -73.86
CA GLU A 556 4.98 -2.59 -72.54
C GLU A 556 4.28 -1.25 -72.72
N ILE A 557 3.19 -1.05 -71.98
CA ILE A 557 2.51 0.24 -71.92
C ILE A 557 3.05 0.97 -70.71
N SER A 558 3.84 2.01 -70.93
CA SER A 558 4.27 2.89 -69.85
C SER A 558 3.04 3.50 -69.16
N GLN A 559 2.90 3.24 -67.85
CA GLN A 559 1.78 3.77 -67.07
C GLN A 559 1.79 5.31 -66.99
N GLU A 560 2.96 5.94 -67.03
CA GLU A 560 3.10 7.41 -66.94
C GLU A 560 2.76 8.12 -68.26
N THR A 561 3.12 7.52 -69.39
CA THR A 561 3.06 8.21 -70.70
C THR A 561 2.00 7.63 -71.63
N LEU A 562 1.42 6.47 -71.29
CA LEU A 562 0.51 5.70 -72.15
C LEU A 562 1.12 5.42 -73.54
N THR A 563 2.45 5.38 -73.63
CA THR A 563 3.17 5.05 -74.87
C THR A 563 3.50 3.58 -74.88
N LEU A 564 3.19 2.92 -76.00
CA LEU A 564 3.61 1.55 -76.27
C LEU A 564 5.11 1.52 -76.59
N THR A 565 5.91 0.93 -75.71
CA THR A 565 7.31 0.62 -75.94
C THR A 565 7.45 -0.86 -76.31
N HIS A 566 8.38 -1.16 -77.20
CA HIS A 566 8.71 -2.54 -77.57
C HIS A 566 10.04 -2.89 -76.92
N GLU A 567 10.01 -3.83 -75.99
CA GLU A 567 11.20 -4.36 -75.36
C GLU A 567 11.47 -5.77 -75.87
N TYR A 568 12.73 -6.05 -76.18
CA TYR A 568 13.17 -7.36 -76.65
C TYR A 568 13.90 -8.05 -75.53
N TYR A 569 13.56 -9.31 -75.28
CA TYR A 569 14.15 -10.14 -74.25
C TYR A 569 14.81 -11.35 -74.91
N MET A 570 15.99 -11.74 -74.44
CA MET A 570 16.70 -12.94 -74.85
C MET A 570 16.77 -13.90 -73.67
N CYS A 571 16.39 -15.15 -73.90
CA CYS A 571 16.57 -16.22 -72.93
C CYS A 571 18.06 -16.60 -72.89
N THR A 572 18.71 -16.44 -71.74
CA THR A 572 20.15 -16.67 -71.59
C THR A 572 20.47 -18.13 -71.25
N HIS A 573 21.76 -18.48 -71.29
CA HIS A 573 22.24 -19.80 -70.85
C HIS A 573 21.95 -20.08 -69.36
N ASN A 574 21.67 -19.05 -68.57
CA ASN A 574 21.34 -19.18 -67.14
C ASN A 574 19.83 -19.33 -66.90
N GLU A 575 19.04 -19.66 -67.92
CA GLU A 575 17.59 -19.85 -67.81
C GLU A 575 16.84 -18.60 -67.31
N THR A 576 17.38 -17.42 -67.61
CA THR A 576 16.78 -16.11 -67.31
C THR A 576 16.46 -15.34 -68.59
N TRP A 577 15.35 -14.61 -68.58
CA TRP A 577 15.07 -13.60 -69.61
C TRP A 577 15.82 -12.31 -69.27
N GLU A 578 16.66 -11.84 -70.19
CA GLU A 578 17.38 -10.57 -70.06
C GLU A 578 17.05 -9.65 -71.24
N VAL A 579 17.10 -8.33 -71.04
CA VAL A 579 16.92 -7.37 -72.15
C VAL A 579 17.96 -7.62 -73.24
N ALA A 580 17.51 -7.90 -74.45
CA ALA A 580 18.36 -8.26 -75.56
C ALA A 580 19.17 -7.04 -76.04
N ASP A 581 20.49 -7.20 -76.14
CA ASP A 581 21.34 -6.21 -76.81
C ASP A 581 20.90 -6.09 -78.27
N THR A 582 20.80 -4.84 -78.76
CA THR A 582 20.44 -4.48 -80.14
C THR A 582 21.15 -5.29 -81.21
N LYS A 583 22.38 -5.79 -80.96
CA LYS A 583 23.12 -6.64 -81.91
C LYS A 583 22.51 -8.02 -82.15
N TYR A 584 21.63 -8.50 -81.27
CA TYR A 584 20.91 -9.77 -81.39
C TYR A 584 19.52 -9.62 -82.00
N ILE A 585 19.06 -8.39 -82.23
CA ILE A 585 17.77 -8.11 -82.85
C ILE A 585 17.94 -8.19 -84.37
N THR A 586 17.59 -9.33 -84.96
CA THR A 586 17.53 -9.48 -86.42
C THR A 586 16.28 -8.80 -86.98
N SER A 587 16.33 -8.32 -88.22
CA SER A 587 15.21 -7.65 -88.90
C SER A 587 13.91 -8.45 -88.99
N ASP A 588 13.96 -9.75 -88.71
CA ASP A 588 12.88 -10.70 -88.94
C ASP A 588 12.04 -10.97 -87.68
N ILE A 589 12.37 -10.34 -86.54
CA ILE A 589 11.60 -10.46 -85.30
C ILE A 589 10.48 -9.41 -85.32
N GLU A 590 9.31 -9.82 -85.80
CA GLU A 590 8.11 -8.98 -85.72
C GLU A 590 7.50 -9.04 -84.31
N CYS A 591 7.41 -7.89 -83.63
CA CYS A 591 6.60 -7.79 -82.43
C CYS A 591 5.13 -7.99 -82.80
N PRO A 592 4.42 -8.94 -82.18
CA PRO A 592 3.01 -9.14 -82.47
C PRO A 592 2.26 -7.83 -82.18
N SER A 593 1.53 -7.34 -83.19
CA SER A 593 0.66 -6.18 -83.02
C SER A 593 -0.42 -6.53 -82.00
N GLU A 594 -0.38 -5.90 -80.83
CA GLU A 594 -1.41 -6.07 -79.81
C GLU A 594 -2.74 -5.51 -80.29
N LYS A 595 -3.82 -6.15 -79.82
CA LYS A 595 -5.19 -5.95 -80.29
C LYS A 595 -6.10 -5.47 -79.18
#